data_AF-A5Z4P1-F1
#
_entry.id   AF-A5Z4P1-F1
#
_cell.length_a   1.000
_cell.length_b   1.000
_cell.length_c   1.000
_cell.angle_alpha   90.00
_cell.angle_beta   90.00
_cell.angle_gamma   90.00
#
_symmetry.space_group_name_H-M   'P 1'
#
loop_
_entity.id
_entity.type
_entity.pdbx_description
1 polymer ?
#
loop_
_entity_poly.entity_id
_entity_poly.type
_entity_poly.pdbx_seq_one_letter_code
_entity_poly.pdbx_strand_id
1 'polypeptide(L)'
;MEEKLKYWSKRYKLKDLVICGYQGGYPMIQFKREEDMSVPHMSKYEINKVLRSAEMKGGVRLGVAFNLRRTAFLLVNEDTIVICGHEYVLDVILEKLFG
;
A
#
# COMPACT_ATOMS: atom_id res chain seq x y z
N MET A 1 12.99 -2.37 -6.61
CA MET A 1 11.77 -1.53 -6.67
C MET A 1 11.02 -1.63 -7.99
N GLU A 2 11.64 -1.40 -9.16
CA GLU A 2 10.93 -1.52 -10.46
C GLU A 2 10.35 -2.93 -10.71
N GLU A 3 11.07 -3.99 -10.37
CA GLU A 3 10.56 -5.36 -10.47
C GLU A 3 9.34 -5.59 -9.57
N LYS A 4 9.33 -4.99 -8.38
CA LYS A 4 8.18 -5.04 -7.46
C LYS A 4 6.97 -4.34 -8.04
N LEU A 5 7.14 -3.17 -8.66
CA LEU A 5 6.05 -2.47 -9.35
C LEU A 5 5.48 -3.33 -10.48
N LYS A 6 6.33 -3.92 -11.33
CA LYS A 6 5.89 -4.82 -12.40
C LYS A 6 5.11 -6.02 -11.86
N TYR A 7 5.62 -6.63 -10.78
CA TYR A 7 4.96 -7.74 -10.10
C TYR A 7 3.59 -7.35 -9.54
N TRP A 8 3.49 -6.26 -8.78
CA TRP A 8 2.24 -5.81 -8.16
C TRP A 8 1.22 -5.37 -9.21
N SER A 9 1.64 -4.62 -10.23
CA SER A 9 0.78 -4.20 -11.33
C SER A 9 0.16 -5.42 -12.01
N LYS A 10 0.95 -6.45 -12.31
CA LYS A 10 0.44 -7.68 -12.94
C LYS A 10 -0.42 -8.52 -12.00
N ARG A 11 0.02 -8.74 -10.75
CA ARG A 11 -0.67 -9.62 -9.79
C ARG A 11 -2.04 -9.08 -9.40
N TYR A 12 -2.12 -7.79 -9.08
CA TYR A 12 -3.32 -7.14 -8.56
C TYR A 12 -4.04 -6.29 -9.63
N LYS A 13 -3.63 -6.41 -10.90
CA LYS A 13 -4.20 -5.68 -12.05
C LYS A 13 -4.23 -4.16 -11.88
N LEU A 14 -3.23 -3.59 -11.19
CA LEU A 14 -3.17 -2.14 -10.93
C LEU A 14 -2.69 -1.39 -12.18
N LYS A 15 -3.56 -0.56 -12.75
CA LYS A 15 -3.27 0.27 -13.93
C LYS A 15 -2.45 1.51 -13.56
N ASP A 16 -1.53 1.87 -14.44
CA ASP A 16 -0.65 3.05 -14.30
C ASP A 16 0.10 3.09 -12.95
N LEU A 17 0.49 1.92 -12.44
CA LEU A 17 1.20 1.80 -11.17
C LEU A 17 2.62 2.39 -11.29
N VAL A 18 2.86 3.46 -10.55
CA VAL A 18 4.14 4.18 -10.53
C VAL A 18 4.53 4.57 -9.11
N ILE A 19 5.80 4.91 -8.91
CA ILE A 19 6.21 5.66 -7.71
C ILE A 19 5.97 7.14 -7.98
N CYS A 20 5.17 7.79 -7.15
CA CYS A 20 4.86 9.22 -7.27
C CYS A 20 5.65 10.10 -6.28
N GLY A 21 6.39 9.50 -5.35
CA GLY A 21 7.23 10.23 -4.40
C GLY A 21 7.68 9.38 -3.23
N TYR A 22 8.18 10.04 -2.20
CA TYR A 22 8.64 9.41 -0.95
C TYR A 22 8.18 10.22 0.25
N GLN A 23 7.78 9.54 1.33
CA GLN A 23 7.47 10.17 2.60
C GLN A 23 8.26 9.50 3.73
N GLY A 24 9.06 10.28 4.45
CA GLY A 24 9.92 9.78 5.52
C GLY A 24 10.92 8.71 5.05
N GLY A 25 11.35 8.75 3.78
CA GLY A 25 12.21 7.74 3.16
C GLY A 25 11.48 6.51 2.60
N TYR A 26 10.16 6.40 2.78
CA TYR A 26 9.36 5.28 2.25
C TYR A 26 8.73 5.63 0.90
N PRO A 27 8.70 4.68 -0.06
CA PRO A 27 8.10 4.91 -1.36
C PRO A 27 6.59 5.10 -1.25
N MET A 28 6.09 6.02 -2.08
CA MET A 28 4.67 6.23 -2.34
C MET A 28 4.35 5.67 -3.72
N ILE A 29 3.50 4.64 -3.76
CA ILE A 29 2.98 4.09 -5.00
C ILE A 29 1.63 4.72 -5.32
N GLN A 30 1.40 5.03 -6.60
CA GLN A 30 0.14 5.54 -7.11
C GLN A 30 -0.33 4.67 -8.26
N PHE A 31 -1.62 4.39 -8.32
CA PHE A 31 -2.26 3.71 -9.44
C PHE A 31 -3.65 4.28 -9.70
N LYS A 32 -4.16 4.02 -10.90
CA LYS A 32 -5.49 4.47 -11.32
C LYS A 32 -6.55 3.74 -10.52
N ARG A 33 -7.52 4.49 -10.01
CA ARG A 33 -8.72 3.95 -9.37
C ARG A 33 -9.63 3.37 -10.45
N GLU A 34 -10.19 2.20 -10.17
CA GLU A 34 -11.23 1.58 -10.98
C GLU A 34 -12.52 1.40 -10.15
N GLU A 35 -13.67 1.33 -10.82
CA GLU A 35 -15.00 1.27 -10.18
C GLU A 35 -15.22 -0.02 -9.38
N ASP A 36 -14.55 -1.11 -9.77
CA ASP A 36 -14.63 -2.43 -9.14
C ASP A 36 -13.74 -2.56 -7.89
N MET A 37 -12.93 -1.54 -7.58
CA MET A 37 -12.10 -1.56 -6.38
C MET A 37 -12.96 -1.37 -5.12
N SER A 38 -12.72 -2.20 -4.10
CA SER A 38 -13.39 -2.08 -2.80
C SER A 38 -12.88 -0.91 -1.95
N VAL A 39 -11.60 -0.56 -2.13
CA VAL A 39 -10.87 0.45 -1.32
C VAL A 39 -11.60 1.80 -1.19
N PRO A 40 -12.18 2.37 -2.25
CA PRO A 40 -12.92 3.64 -2.15
C PRO A 40 -14.18 3.58 -1.29
N HIS A 41 -14.74 2.39 -1.07
CA HIS A 41 -15.94 2.19 -0.24
C HIS A 41 -15.60 1.81 1.20
N MET A 42 -14.31 1.61 1.52
CA MET A 42 -13.88 1.26 2.88
C MET A 42 -13.92 2.48 3.81
N SER A 43 -14.36 2.26 5.04
CA SER A 43 -14.27 3.27 6.09
C SER A 43 -12.81 3.55 6.48
N LYS A 44 -12.55 4.73 7.03
CA LYS A 44 -11.24 5.10 7.59
C LYS A 44 -10.76 4.10 8.66
N TYR A 45 -11.68 3.51 9.42
CA TYR A 45 -11.36 2.50 10.41
C TYR A 45 -10.84 1.21 9.79
N GLU A 46 -11.51 0.72 8.73
CA GLU A 46 -11.09 -0.49 8.01
C GLU A 46 -9.73 -0.30 7.34
N ILE A 47 -9.51 0.84 6.71
CA ILE A 47 -8.21 1.22 6.13
C ILE A 47 -7.13 1.22 7.22
N ASN A 48 -7.36 1.90 8.35
CA ASN A 48 -6.38 1.94 9.45
C ASN A 48 -6.09 0.54 10.03
N LYS A 49 -7.08 -0.35 10.08
CA LYS A 49 -6.89 -1.74 10.52
C LYS A 49 -6.00 -2.52 9.56
N VAL A 50 -6.18 -2.34 8.25
CA VAL A 50 -5.31 -2.95 7.22
C VAL A 50 -3.88 -2.43 7.37
N LEU A 51 -3.70 -1.10 7.41
CA LEU A 51 -2.39 -0.46 7.54
C LEU A 51 -1.68 -0.94 8.81
N ARG A 52 -2.36 -0.93 9.96
CA ARG A 52 -1.76 -1.37 11.23
C ARG A 52 -1.33 -2.84 11.19
N SER A 53 -2.14 -3.70 10.57
CA SER A 53 -1.80 -5.12 10.40
C SER A 53 -0.59 -5.29 9.47
N ALA A 54 -0.49 -4.48 8.42
CA ALA A 54 0.62 -4.53 7.48
C ALA A 54 1.93 -4.02 8.09
N GLU A 55 1.91 -2.90 8.82
CA GLU A 55 3.08 -2.39 9.56
C GLU A 55 3.65 -3.44 10.51
N MET A 56 2.77 -4.13 11.26
CA MET A 56 3.18 -5.19 12.18
C MET A 56 3.85 -6.35 11.44
N LYS A 57 3.21 -6.87 10.38
CA LYS A 57 3.74 -8.00 9.61
C LYS A 57 5.05 -7.64 8.90
N GLY A 58 5.11 -6.46 8.29
CA GLY A 58 6.32 -5.95 7.65
C GLY A 58 7.46 -5.75 8.64
N GLY A 59 7.17 -5.21 9.83
CA GLY A 59 8.15 -5.00 10.89
C GLY A 59 8.71 -6.32 11.46
N VAL A 60 7.86 -7.33 11.66
CA VAL A 60 8.29 -8.68 12.03
C VAL A 60 9.21 -9.27 10.96
N ARG A 61 8.84 -9.14 9.68
CA ARG A 61 9.64 -9.66 8.55
C ARG A 61 11.01 -9.00 8.44
N LEU A 62 11.12 -7.74 8.82
CA LEU A 62 12.37 -6.97 8.82
C LEU A 62 13.20 -7.14 10.10
N GLY A 63 12.69 -7.87 11.12
CA GLY A 63 13.35 -7.95 12.42
C GLY A 63 13.31 -6.66 13.24
N VAL A 64 12.49 -5.68 12.84
CA VAL A 64 12.36 -4.36 13.50
C VAL A 64 11.03 -4.18 14.25
N ALA A 65 10.21 -5.23 14.29
CA ALA A 65 8.95 -5.34 15.02
C ALA A 65 8.08 -4.07 14.95
N PHE A 66 8.07 -3.26 16.00
CA PHE A 66 7.18 -2.10 16.13
C PHE A 66 7.69 -0.82 15.47
N ASN A 67 8.90 -0.81 14.90
CA ASN A 67 9.54 0.40 14.37
C ASN A 67 8.85 0.97 13.11
N LEU A 68 7.98 0.21 12.45
CA LEU A 68 7.19 0.68 11.31
C LEU A 68 5.84 1.28 11.71
N ARG A 69 5.56 1.49 13.00
CA ARG A 69 4.28 2.02 13.46
C ARG A 69 4.05 3.45 12.92
N ARG A 70 2.87 3.67 12.32
CA ARG A 70 2.44 4.96 11.72
C ARG A 70 3.38 5.45 10.61
N THR A 71 3.97 4.53 9.86
CA THR A 71 4.82 4.84 8.70
C THR A 71 4.09 4.65 7.37
N ALA A 72 2.95 3.95 7.39
CA ALA A 72 2.14 3.72 6.20
C ALA A 72 0.85 4.55 6.21
N PHE A 73 0.41 4.96 5.03
CA PHE A 73 -0.88 5.60 4.83
C PHE A 73 -1.47 5.20 3.47
N LEU A 74 -2.77 5.42 3.33
CA LEU A 74 -3.50 5.23 2.08
C LEU A 74 -4.40 6.45 1.86
N LEU A 75 -4.32 7.03 0.66
CA LEU A 75 -5.18 8.12 0.20
C LEU A 75 -6.00 7.64 -0.99
N VAL A 76 -7.31 7.90 -0.94
CA VAL A 76 -8.21 7.68 -2.07
C VAL A 76 -8.55 9.05 -2.63
N ASN A 77 -8.08 9.34 -3.84
CA ASN A 77 -8.43 10.54 -4.59
C ASN A 77 -9.56 10.21 -5.58
N GLU A 78 -9.96 11.20 -6.39
CA GLU A 78 -10.99 11.03 -7.42
C GLU A 78 -10.59 9.94 -8.42
N ASP A 79 -9.43 10.09 -9.08
CA ASP A 79 -8.98 9.18 -10.15
C ASP A 79 -7.88 8.20 -9.74
N THR A 80 -7.30 8.37 -8.55
CA THR A 80 -6.09 7.64 -8.14
C THR A 80 -6.16 7.16 -6.70
N ILE A 81 -5.43 6.10 -6.41
CA ILE A 81 -5.15 5.64 -5.05
C ILE A 81 -3.65 5.74 -4.82
N VAL A 82 -3.27 6.30 -3.68
CA VAL A 82 -1.87 6.45 -3.25
C VAL A 82 -1.65 5.64 -1.98
N ILE A 83 -0.62 4.80 -1.95
CA ILE A 83 -0.23 4.01 -0.78
C ILE A 83 1.24 4.28 -0.48
N CYS A 84 1.54 4.62 0.76
CA CYS A 84 2.91 4.77 1.24
C CYS A 84 3.26 3.68 2.24
N GLY A 85 4.51 3.22 2.18
CA GLY A 85 5.08 2.34 3.20
C GLY A 85 6.37 1.69 2.73
N HIS A 86 7.07 1.05 3.66
CA HIS A 86 8.20 0.18 3.31
C HIS A 86 7.75 -0.93 2.33
N GLU A 87 8.64 -1.41 1.46
CA GLU A 87 8.35 -2.44 0.44
C GLU A 87 7.58 -3.66 1.01
N TYR A 88 8.05 -4.25 2.12
CA TYR A 88 7.32 -5.34 2.80
C TYR A 88 5.98 -4.96 3.40
N VAL A 89 5.79 -3.69 3.79
CA VAL A 89 4.48 -3.20 4.26
C VAL A 89 3.54 -3.06 3.06
N LEU A 90 4.02 -2.52 1.94
CA LEU A 90 3.27 -2.44 0.69
C LEU A 90 2.86 -3.82 0.18
N ASP A 91 3.75 -4.82 0.20
CA ASP A 91 3.41 -6.22 -0.13
C ASP A 91 2.17 -6.69 0.66
N VAL A 92 2.14 -6.43 1.98
CA VAL A 92 1.06 -6.89 2.86
C VAL A 92 -0.21 -6.06 2.70
N ILE A 93 -0.09 -4.76 2.44
CA ILE A 93 -1.25 -3.89 2.16
C ILE A 93 -1.92 -4.37 0.88
N LEU A 94 -1.16 -4.51 -0.21
CA LEU A 94 -1.69 -4.90 -1.50
C LEU A 94 -2.33 -6.29 -1.45
N GLU A 95 -1.70 -7.27 -0.80
CA GLU A 95 -2.29 -8.60 -0.61
C GLU A 95 -3.59 -8.56 0.20
N LYS A 96 -3.72 -7.67 1.20
CA LYS A 96 -4.95 -7.58 2.00
C LYS A 96 -6.09 -6.86 1.29
N LEU A 97 -5.77 -5.94 0.40
CA LEU A 97 -6.77 -5.13 -0.30
C LEU A 97 -7.20 -5.74 -1.63
N PHE A 98 -6.30 -6.45 -2.30
CA PHE A 98 -6.48 -6.90 -3.68
C PHE A 98 -6.11 -8.37 -3.92
N GLY A 99 -5.64 -9.08 -2.89
CA GLY A 99 -5.30 -10.51 -2.95
C GLY A 99 -6.46 -11.44 -2.63
#